data_AF-A0A964FQE3-F1
#
_entry.id   AF-A0A964FQE3-F1
#
_cell.length_a   1.000
_cell.length_b   1.000
_cell.length_c   1.000
_cell.angle_alpha   90.00
_cell.angle_beta   90.00
_cell.angle_gamma   90.00
#
_symmetry.space_group_name_H-M   'P 1'
#
loop_
_entity.id
_entity.type
_entity.pdbx_description
1 polymer ?
#
loop_
_entity_poly.entity_id
_entity_poly.type
_entity_poly.pdbx_seq_one_letter_code
_entity_poly.pdbx_strand_id
1 'polypeptide(L)' 'MTQALSRAKKGAVVIQTRSGRLRLQLPRQICGGDRKYLYLNLPDTPENWELAQAKAQLIESDIKFERLALPYLPLLIL' A
#
# COMPACT_ATOMS: atom_id res chain seq x y z
N MET A 1 -1.30 -8.31 -28.08
CA MET A 1 -1.91 -8.73 -26.80
C MET A 1 -2.27 -7.49 -26.00
N THR A 2 -3.51 -7.02 -26.11
CA THR A 2 -3.97 -5.79 -25.45
C THR A 2 -4.39 -6.13 -24.03
N GLN A 3 -3.54 -5.84 -23.05
CA GLN A 3 -3.82 -6.13 -21.64
C GLN A 3 -4.98 -5.24 -21.18
N ALA A 4 -6.12 -5.86 -20.87
CA ALA A 4 -7.24 -5.18 -20.24
C ALA A 4 -6.72 -4.49 -18.97
N LEU A 5 -6.84 -3.16 -18.92
CA LEU A 5 -6.53 -2.36 -17.74
C LEU A 5 -7.59 -2.68 -16.68
N SER A 6 -7.35 -3.77 -15.94
CA SER A 6 -8.10 -4.12 -14.74
C SER A 6 -8.02 -2.92 -13.80
N ARG A 7 -9.07 -2.10 -13.78
CA ARG A 7 -9.18 -0.97 -12.85
C ARG A 7 -8.95 -1.55 -11.46
N ALA A 8 -7.91 -1.06 -10.78
CA ALA A 8 -7.63 -1.44 -9.40
C ALA A 8 -8.94 -1.34 -8.61
N LYS A 9 -9.30 -2.43 -7.91
CA LYS A 9 -10.55 -2.50 -7.15
C LYS A 9 -10.62 -1.30 -6.20
N LYS A 10 -11.84 -0.79 -5.96
CA LYS A 10 -12.07 0.32 -5.02
C LYS A 10 -11.39 -0.03 -3.68
N GLY A 11 -10.49 0.82 -3.20
CA GLY A 11 -9.71 0.57 -1.98
C GLY A 11 -8.42 -0.25 -2.13
N ALA A 12 -7.98 -0.61 -3.35
CA ALA A 12 -6.77 -1.41 -3.54
C ALA A 12 -5.46 -0.64 -3.25
N VAL A 13 -4.60 -1.24 -2.44
CA VAL A 13 -3.25 -0.75 -2.13
C VAL A 13 -2.26 -1.41 -3.09
N VAL A 14 -1.47 -0.60 -3.80
CA VAL A 14 -0.55 -1.11 -4.82
C VAL A 14 0.87 -1.09 -4.30
N ILE A 15 1.55 -2.24 -4.33
CA ILE A 15 2.99 -2.33 -4.03
C ILE A 15 3.77 -1.80 -5.23
N GLN A 16 4.74 -0.93 -4.98
CA GLN A 16 5.63 -0.37 -5.99
C GLN A 16 7.07 -0.36 -5.48
N THR A 17 8.00 -0.31 -6.41
CA THR A 17 9.41 -0.09 -6.13
C THR A 17 9.80 1.35 -6.52
N ARG A 18 10.66 1.98 -5.73
CA ARG A 18 11.32 3.24 -6.06
C ARG A 18 12.78 3.14 -5.62
N SER A 19 13.70 3.29 -6.57
CA SER A 19 15.14 3.25 -6.30
C SER A 19 15.57 1.98 -5.55
N GLY A 20 15.02 0.82 -5.94
CA GLY A 20 15.30 -0.48 -5.31
C GLY A 20 14.66 -0.70 -3.94
N ARG A 21 13.73 0.18 -3.52
CA ARG A 21 13.00 0.04 -2.24
C ARG A 21 11.49 -0.06 -2.43
N LEU A 22 10.87 -0.87 -1.59
CA LEU A 22 9.42 -1.08 -1.61
C LEU A 22 8.66 0.07 -0.95
N ARG A 23 7.51 0.40 -1.56
CA ARG A 23 6.53 1.37 -1.06
C ARG A 23 5.12 0.90 -1.41
N LEU A 24 4.14 1.31 -0.61
CA LEU A 24 2.73 1.06 -0.85
C LEU A 24 2.06 2.35 -1.33
N GLN A 25 1.37 2.31 -2.45
CA GLN A 25 0.54 3.41 -2.93
C GLN A 25 -0.87 3.24 -2.36
N LEU A 26 -1.33 4.25 -1.64
CA LEU A 26 -2.66 4.26 -1.03
C LEU A 26 -3.75 4.61 -2.06
N PRO A 27 -4.99 4.12 -1.86
CA PRO A 27 -6.12 4.52 -2.69
C PRO A 27 -6.40 6.02 -2.57
N ARG A 28 -6.59 6.69 -3.72
CA ARG A 28 -6.85 8.14 -3.75
C ARG A 28 -8.10 8.55 -2.97
N GLN A 29 -9.08 7.66 -2.90
CA GLN A 29 -10.37 7.90 -2.22
C GLN A 29 -10.20 8.19 -0.73
N ILE A 30 -9.24 7.54 -0.06
CA ILE A 30 -8.94 7.79 1.36
C ILE A 30 -7.90 8.91 1.55
N CYS A 31 -7.31 9.41 0.47
CA CYS A 31 -6.26 10.42 0.47
C CYS A 31 -6.73 11.77 -0.08
N GLY A 32 -8.04 12.05 -0.06
CA GLY A 32 -8.58 13.33 -0.54
C GLY A 32 -8.41 13.57 -2.05
N GLY A 33 -8.23 12.51 -2.84
CA GLY A 33 -7.98 12.59 -4.28
C GLY A 33 -6.50 12.54 -4.68
N ASP A 34 -5.59 12.74 -3.73
CA ASP A 34 -4.15 12.72 -3.97
C ASP A 34 -3.55 11.31 -3.94
N ARG A 35 -2.42 11.16 -4.62
CA ARG A 35 -1.60 9.94 -4.53
C ARG A 35 -0.67 10.05 -3.34
N LYS A 36 -0.90 9.23 -2.32
CA LYS A 36 0.02 9.09 -1.17
C LYS A 36 0.74 7.75 -1.21
N TYR A 37 1.95 7.75 -0.66
CA TYR A 37 2.83 6.59 -0.61
C TYR A 37 3.29 6.35 0.82
N LEU A 38 3.28 5.08 1.25
CA LEU A 38 3.90 4.61 2.49
C LEU A 38 5.20 3.89 2.13
N TYR A 39 6.34 4.42 2.54
CA TYR A 39 7.63 3.80 2.28
C TYR A 39 7.88 2.69 3.30
N LEU A 40 8.21 1.48 2.82
CA LEU A 40 8.51 0.35 3.70
C LEU A 40 9.99 0.29 4.09
N ASN A 41 10.84 1.03 3.37
CA ASN A 41 12.29 1.03 3.52
C ASN A 41 12.97 -0.35 3.34
N LEU A 42 12.23 -1.31 2.78
CA LEU A 42 12.70 -2.66 2.49
C LEU A 42 13.30 -2.73 1.08
N PRO A 43 14.41 -3.45 0.88
CA PRO A 43 14.93 -3.76 -0.44
C PRO A 43 13.94 -4.56 -1.31
N ASP A 44 14.07 -4.43 -2.62
CA ASP A 44 13.31 -5.20 -3.62
C ASP A 44 13.78 -6.66 -3.68
N THR A 45 13.36 -7.48 -2.71
CA THR A 45 13.59 -8.94 -2.66
C THR A 45 12.27 -9.71 -2.54
N PRO A 46 12.20 -10.97 -2.99
CA PRO A 46 10.98 -11.79 -2.90
C PRO A 46 10.40 -11.85 -1.49
N GLU A 47 11.22 -12.01 -0.45
CA GLU A 47 10.72 -12.08 0.94
C GLU A 47 10.10 -10.74 1.37
N ASN A 48 10.70 -9.63 0.96
CA ASN A 48 10.20 -8.30 1.27
C ASN A 48 8.92 -7.97 0.49
N TRP A 49 8.73 -8.56 -0.69
CA TRP A 49 7.47 -8.48 -1.43
C TRP A 49 6.33 -9.20 -0.70
N GLU A 50 6.57 -10.36 -0.10
CA GLU A 50 5.59 -11.04 0.74
C GLU A 50 5.21 -10.18 1.96
N LEU A 51 6.19 -9.59 2.63
CA LEU A 51 5.95 -8.64 3.73
C LEU A 51 5.15 -7.41 3.27
N ALA A 52 5.49 -6.85 2.11
CA ALA A 52 4.77 -5.71 1.54
C ALA A 52 3.33 -6.08 1.18
N GLN A 53 3.10 -7.30 0.68
CA GLN A 53 1.78 -7.81 0.35
C GLN A 53 0.92 -8.01 1.60
N ALA A 54 1.47 -8.60 2.66
CA ALA A 54 0.77 -8.74 3.94
C ALA A 54 0.37 -7.37 4.52
N LYS A 55 1.27 -6.38 4.48
CA LYS A 55 0.97 -5.00 4.91
C LYS A 55 -0.09 -4.34 4.03
N ALA A 56 -0.05 -4.55 2.71
CA ALA A 56 -1.05 -4.02 1.79
C ALA A 56 -2.45 -4.60 2.11
N GLN A 57 -2.56 -5.91 2.31
CA GLN A 57 -3.82 -6.58 2.66
C GLN A 57 -4.38 -6.09 4.00
N LEU A 58 -3.52 -5.85 4.99
CA LEU A 58 -3.93 -5.29 6.28
C LEU A 58 -4.58 -3.90 6.10
N ILE A 59 -3.91 -3.01 5.36
CA ILE A 59 -4.41 -1.67 5.05
C ILE A 59 -5.72 -1.75 4.24
N GLU A 60 -5.81 -2.63 3.25
CA GLU A 60 -7.03 -2.85 2.47
C GLU A 60 -8.20 -3.31 3.36
N SER A 61 -7.93 -4.19 4.31
CA SER A 61 -8.91 -4.64 5.30
C SER A 61 -9.37 -3.49 6.20
N ASP A 62 -8.43 -2.69 6.72
CA ASP A 62 -8.75 -1.53 7.57
C ASP A 62 -9.58 -0.47 6.84
N ILE A 63 -9.30 -0.25 5.54
CA ILE A 63 -10.10 0.60 4.66
C ILE A 63 -11.50 0.02 4.48
N LYS A 64 -11.62 -1.28 4.24
CA LYS A 64 -12.90 -1.94 3.96
C LYS A 64 -13.83 -1.94 5.16
N PHE A 65 -13.30 -2.13 6.37
CA PHE A 65 -14.08 -2.22 7.60
C PHE A 65 -14.20 -0.88 8.34
N GLU A 66 -13.82 0.24 7.70
CA GLU A 66 -13.82 1.60 8.28
C GLU A 66 -13.13 1.67 9.65
N ARG A 67 -12.18 0.75 9.91
CA ARG A 67 -11.44 0.65 11.17
C ARG A 67 -10.30 1.66 11.24
N LEU A 68 -10.25 2.63 10.32
CA LEU A 68 -9.27 3.72 10.30
C LEU A 68 -9.50 4.69 11.47
N ALA A 69 -9.25 4.22 12.69
CA ALA A 69 -8.78 5.04 13.79
C ALA A 69 -7.29 5.31 13.53
N LEU A 70 -7.00 6.30 12.68
CA LEU A 70 -5.65 6.85 12.56
C LEU A 70 -5.46 7.96 13.61
N PRO A 71 -4.96 7.64 14.81
CA PRO A 71 -4.06 8.59 15.48
C PRO A 71 -2.65 8.02 15.75
N TYR A 72 -2.39 6.73 15.52
CA TYR A 72 -1.13 6.09 15.95
C TYR A 72 -0.48 5.24 14.86
N LEU A 73 0.24 5.89 13.96
CA LEU A 73 1.41 5.27 13.32
C LEU A 73 2.66 6.18 13.36
N PRO A 74 3.09 6.68 14.52
CA PRO A 74 4.52 6.64 14.82
C PRO A 74 4.83 5.30 15.51
N LEU A 75 6.06 4.78 15.39
CA LEU A 75 6.66 3.68 16.20
C LEU A 75 6.74 2.25 15.64
N LEU A 76 6.63 1.99 14.33
CA LEU A 76 7.18 0.75 13.76
C LEU A 76 7.99 0.99 12.47
N ILE A 77 8.83 2.02 12.51
CA ILE A 77 9.99 2.17 11.63
C ILE A 77 11.15 2.65 12.51
N LEU A 78 11.79 1.72 13.20
CA LEU A 78 13.22 1.77 13.55
C LEU A 78 13.85 0.50 13.00
#